data_AF-A0A9X2EE73-F1
#
_entry.id   AF-A0A9X2EE73-F1
#
_cell.length_a   1.000
_cell.length_b   1.000
_cell.length_c   1.000
_cell.angle_alpha   90.00
_cell.angle_beta   90.00
_cell.angle_gamma   90.00
#
_symmetry.space_group_name_H-M   'P 1'
#
loop_
_entity.id
_entity.type
_entity.pdbx_description
1 polymer ?
#
loop_
_entity_poly.entity_id
_entity_poly.type
_entity_poly.pdbx_seq_one_letter_code
_entity_poly.pdbx_strand_id
1 'polypeptide(L)'
;MVTDRLSGLPAYSEFVAHVETAPPARPRWPFAVIVAVGLALILAPIITGMFPRAARGEAMIDAFGPYVSRSSIDGYRDDLRVLDGARANVLALRSQGLEQGRYDRVDSFVRDYPGIRSDISSMLDAIDANRDNYRRLADLPPIGALPWLLALAGVILTGAGVFGFRRAAAGGRGVVWRSIAALAALGLIAISLAGGLFSAASAGRPLIEGFRPILTHDEVREVQGYFVTLVAADGDLNSRYTGAIRAAHPDADLAGIAALEARWQPMTSRFAALIGTMNDNIDNFDAVAALDEATKPLRFTAFRGLGWFYLAPGVVVFAAAAAGLREPGKERQ
;
A
#
# COMPACT_ATOMS: atom_id res chain seq x y z
N MET A 1 15.45 -50.72 -89.92
CA MET A 1 15.28 -51.09 -88.49
C MET A 1 16.47 -50.48 -87.75
N VAL A 2 16.38 -49.31 -87.10
CA VAL A 2 15.68 -49.05 -85.80
C VAL A 2 16.26 -50.02 -84.75
N THR A 3 16.94 -49.68 -83.66
CA THR A 3 17.25 -48.44 -82.89
C THR A 3 18.40 -48.83 -81.94
N ASP A 4 19.43 -47.99 -81.81
CA ASP A 4 19.67 -47.12 -80.65
C ASP A 4 19.88 -47.84 -79.31
N ARG A 5 21.16 -48.04 -78.95
CA ARG A 5 21.63 -48.37 -77.60
C ARG A 5 22.80 -47.45 -77.32
N LEU A 6 22.56 -46.29 -76.72
CA LEU A 6 23.54 -45.50 -75.98
C LEU A 6 22.77 -44.31 -75.38
N SER A 7 22.35 -44.38 -74.11
CA SER A 7 22.05 -43.23 -73.22
C SER A 7 21.46 -43.74 -71.90
N GLY A 8 22.30 -44.38 -71.09
CA GLY A 8 21.97 -44.79 -69.73
C GLY A 8 22.71 -43.95 -68.69
N LEU A 9 22.83 -42.65 -68.91
CA LEU A 9 23.32 -41.71 -67.90
C LEU A 9 22.15 -40.79 -67.54
N PRO A 10 21.80 -40.66 -66.24
CA PRO A 10 20.74 -39.76 -65.81
C PRO A 10 21.05 -38.35 -66.32
N ALA A 11 20.04 -37.70 -66.90
CA ALA A 11 20.18 -36.36 -67.41
C ALA A 11 20.57 -35.42 -66.26
N TYR A 12 21.52 -34.50 -66.51
CA TYR A 12 21.97 -33.49 -65.54
C TYR A 12 20.80 -32.65 -64.97
N SER A 13 19.65 -32.64 -65.63
CA SER A 13 18.40 -32.00 -65.18
C SER A 13 17.72 -32.69 -64.00
N GLU A 14 17.98 -33.97 -63.73
CA GLU A 14 17.44 -34.65 -62.53
C GLU A 14 18.20 -34.26 -61.24
N PHE A 15 19.44 -33.78 -61.36
CA PHE A 15 20.25 -33.32 -60.23
C PHE A 15 20.14 -31.82 -59.95
N VAL A 16 19.53 -31.03 -60.84
CA VAL A 16 19.49 -29.56 -60.75
C VAL A 16 18.06 -29.05 -60.76
N ALA A 17 17.23 -29.51 -59.82
CA ALA A 17 16.01 -28.80 -59.42
C ALA A 17 15.42 -29.36 -58.11
N HIS A 18 16.25 -29.59 -57.09
CA HIS A 18 15.76 -29.35 -55.73
C HIS A 18 16.34 -28.01 -55.34
N VAL A 19 15.60 -26.94 -55.64
CA VAL A 19 15.82 -25.67 -54.95
C VAL A 19 15.51 -25.99 -53.49
N GLU A 20 16.55 -26.29 -52.74
CA GLU A 20 16.49 -26.48 -51.30
C GLU A 20 16.13 -25.10 -50.73
N THR A 21 14.84 -24.78 -50.72
CA THR A 21 14.33 -23.53 -50.19
C THR A 21 14.69 -23.51 -48.72
N ALA A 22 15.63 -22.63 -48.36
CA ALA A 22 16.03 -22.42 -46.98
C ALA A 22 14.75 -22.30 -46.11
N PRO A 23 14.67 -23.01 -44.96
CA PRO A 23 13.50 -22.94 -44.10
C PRO A 23 13.16 -21.46 -43.83
N PRO A 24 11.88 -21.06 -43.93
CA PRO A 24 11.51 -19.66 -43.72
C PRO A 24 12.01 -19.19 -42.36
N ALA A 25 12.66 -18.02 -42.35
CA ALA A 25 13.20 -17.43 -41.14
C ALA A 25 12.09 -17.29 -40.09
N ARG A 26 12.24 -17.99 -38.95
CA ARG A 26 11.21 -17.97 -37.91
C ARG A 26 11.06 -16.57 -37.32
N PRO A 27 9.83 -16.13 -37.00
CA PRO A 27 9.58 -14.78 -36.51
C PRO A 27 10.29 -14.54 -35.17
N ARG A 28 11.18 -13.55 -35.15
CA ARG A 28 12.01 -13.16 -34.00
C ARG A 28 11.38 -12.04 -33.15
N TRP A 29 10.44 -11.29 -33.74
CA TRP A 29 9.76 -10.17 -33.09
C TRP A 29 9.06 -10.53 -31.76
N PRO A 30 8.47 -11.73 -31.56
CA PRO A 30 7.81 -12.03 -30.29
C PRO A 30 8.80 -12.06 -29.12
N PHE A 31 10.01 -12.55 -29.36
CA PHE A 31 11.06 -12.56 -28.34
C PHE A 31 11.61 -11.16 -28.08
N ALA A 32 11.68 -10.29 -29.08
CA ALA A 32 12.04 -8.88 -28.89
C ALA A 32 11.01 -8.16 -27.99
N VAL A 33 9.70 -8.41 -28.21
CA VAL A 33 8.63 -7.88 -27.35
C VAL A 33 8.78 -8.40 -25.92
N ILE A 34 9.00 -9.71 -25.74
CA ILE A 34 9.19 -10.32 -24.42
C ILE A 34 10.39 -9.71 -23.69
N VAL A 35 11.52 -9.49 -24.37
CA VAL A 35 12.69 -8.81 -23.78
C VAL A 35 12.34 -7.38 -23.39
N ALA A 36 11.69 -6.62 -24.28
CA ALA A 36 11.33 -5.22 -24.00
C ALA A 36 10.42 -5.11 -22.78
N VAL A 37 9.40 -5.97 -22.66
CA VAL A 37 8.52 -6.02 -21.49
C VAL A 37 9.29 -6.47 -20.25
N GLY A 38 10.14 -7.50 -20.36
CA GLY A 38 10.95 -7.99 -19.25
C GLY A 38 11.87 -6.91 -18.67
N LEU A 39 12.55 -6.15 -19.53
CA LEU A 39 13.38 -5.02 -19.13
C LEU A 39 12.55 -3.90 -18.50
N ALA A 40 11.38 -3.59 -19.06
CA ALA A 40 10.48 -2.59 -18.49
C ALA A 40 10.04 -2.98 -17.06
N LEU A 41 9.72 -4.25 -16.82
CA LEU A 41 9.34 -4.75 -15.50
C LEU A 41 10.47 -4.71 -14.46
N ILE A 42 11.72 -4.84 -14.89
CA ILE A 42 12.90 -4.67 -14.02
C ILE A 42 13.12 -3.19 -13.70
N LEU A 43 13.10 -2.34 -14.74
CA LEU A 43 13.46 -0.93 -14.63
C LEU A 43 12.37 -0.10 -13.94
N ALA A 44 11.10 -0.42 -14.16
CA ALA A 44 9.98 0.32 -13.58
C ALA A 44 10.09 0.49 -12.05
N PRO A 45 10.18 -0.57 -11.23
CA PRO A 45 10.25 -0.42 -9.78
C PRO A 45 11.53 0.28 -9.29
N ILE A 46 12.61 0.25 -10.07
CA ILE A 46 13.86 0.96 -9.76
C ILE A 46 13.69 2.46 -9.99
N ILE A 47 13.23 2.84 -11.19
CA ILE A 47 13.04 4.24 -11.60
C ILE A 47 11.99 4.92 -10.72
N THR A 48 10.92 4.20 -10.37
CA THR A 48 9.85 4.73 -9.51
C THR A 48 10.14 4.58 -8.02
N GLY A 49 11.31 4.05 -7.62
CA GLY A 49 11.68 3.86 -6.21
C GLY A 49 10.69 3.00 -5.42
N MET A 50 10.03 2.04 -6.06
CA MET A 50 8.99 1.21 -5.44
C MET A 50 9.52 0.34 -4.32
N PHE A 51 10.76 -0.16 -4.37
CA PHE A 51 11.32 -1.02 -3.33
C PHE A 51 11.30 -0.39 -1.92
N PRO A 52 11.97 0.76 -1.68
CA PRO A 52 11.94 1.38 -0.36
C PRO A 52 10.54 1.89 0.01
N ARG A 53 9.77 2.40 -0.94
CA ARG A 53 8.43 2.98 -0.69
C ARG A 53 7.40 1.91 -0.31
N ALA A 54 7.43 0.76 -0.97
CA ALA A 54 6.55 -0.36 -0.65
C ALA A 54 6.86 -0.97 0.73
N ALA A 55 8.15 -1.12 1.07
CA ALA A 55 8.57 -1.59 2.39
C ALA A 55 8.13 -0.62 3.51
N ARG A 56 8.25 0.70 3.28
CA ARG A 56 7.75 1.71 4.22
C ARG A 56 6.23 1.70 4.34
N GLY A 57 5.52 1.49 3.23
CA GLY A 57 4.06 1.34 3.24
C GLY A 57 3.61 0.12 4.02
N GLU A 58 4.30 -1.01 3.88
CA GLU A 58 4.06 -2.22 4.68
C GLU A 58 4.29 -1.96 6.17
N ALA A 59 5.46 -1.41 6.53
CA ALA A 59 5.77 -1.09 7.93
C ALA A 59 4.75 -0.13 8.55
N MET A 60 4.28 0.86 7.79
CA MET A 60 3.23 1.77 8.22
C MET A 60 1.91 1.04 8.47
N ILE A 61 1.47 0.22 7.52
CA ILE A 61 0.24 -0.57 7.68
C ILE A 61 0.36 -1.42 8.94
N ASP A 62 1.42 -2.21 9.10
CA ASP A 62 1.61 -3.08 10.26
C ASP A 62 1.60 -2.31 11.59
N ALA A 63 2.30 -1.17 11.64
CA ALA A 63 2.40 -0.34 12.85
C ALA A 63 1.03 0.22 13.29
N PHE A 64 0.16 0.60 12.34
CA PHE A 64 -1.16 1.15 12.66
C PHE A 64 -2.21 0.09 12.99
N GLY A 65 -1.97 -1.20 12.73
CA GLY A 65 -2.93 -2.28 12.92
C GLY A 65 -3.65 -2.31 14.28
N PRO A 66 -2.93 -2.18 15.41
CA PRO A 66 -3.55 -2.16 16.74
C PRO A 66 -4.50 -0.96 16.96
N TYR A 67 -4.35 0.13 16.23
CA TYR A 67 -5.04 1.40 16.50
C TYR A 67 -6.26 1.64 15.61
N VAL A 68 -6.33 0.98 14.45
CA VAL A 68 -7.44 1.13 13.48
C VAL A 68 -8.61 0.17 13.79
N SER A 69 -8.50 -0.63 14.86
CA SER A 69 -9.56 -1.55 15.29
C SER A 69 -10.76 -0.81 15.90
N ARG A 70 -11.97 -1.40 15.81
CA ARG A 70 -13.18 -0.86 16.45
C ARG A 70 -12.99 -0.66 17.95
N SER A 71 -12.49 -1.69 18.63
CA SER A 71 -12.25 -1.64 20.07
C SER A 71 -11.27 -0.55 20.48
N SER A 72 -10.25 -0.28 19.65
CA SER A 72 -9.28 0.78 19.94
C SER A 72 -9.90 2.16 19.79
N ILE A 73 -10.65 2.39 18.70
CA ILE A 73 -11.37 3.64 18.45
C ILE A 73 -12.42 3.90 19.55
N ASP A 74 -13.20 2.88 19.90
CA ASP A 74 -14.18 2.98 20.99
C ASP A 74 -13.50 3.27 22.33
N GLY A 75 -12.34 2.65 22.59
CA GLY A 75 -11.51 2.94 23.76
C GLY A 75 -11.05 4.40 23.83
N TYR A 76 -10.61 4.98 22.72
CA TYR A 76 -10.25 6.41 22.68
C TYR A 76 -11.48 7.32 22.86
N ARG A 77 -12.62 6.98 22.25
CA ARG A 77 -13.89 7.72 22.45
C ARG A 77 -14.35 7.64 23.91
N ASP A 78 -14.15 6.50 24.57
CA ASP A 78 -14.41 6.33 26.01
C ASP A 78 -13.49 7.23 26.84
N ASP A 79 -12.21 7.31 26.50
CA ASP A 79 -11.23 8.15 27.19
C ASP A 79 -11.61 9.64 27.09
N LEU A 80 -12.04 10.11 25.91
CA LEU A 80 -12.58 11.46 25.73
C LEU A 80 -13.85 11.70 26.57
N ARG A 81 -14.72 10.69 26.75
CA ARG A 81 -15.89 10.83 27.63
C ARG A 81 -15.50 10.96 29.10
N VAL A 82 -14.43 10.31 29.53
CA VAL A 82 -13.91 10.45 30.90
C VAL A 82 -13.36 11.86 31.15
N LEU A 83 -12.57 12.39 30.21
CA LEU A 83 -12.05 13.76 30.29
C LEU A 83 -13.20 14.79 30.28
N ASP A 84 -14.22 14.58 29.45
CA ASP A 84 -15.42 15.44 29.43
C ASP A 84 -16.19 15.40 30.75
N GLY A 85 -16.30 14.22 31.36
CA GLY A 85 -16.90 14.04 32.69
C GLY A 85 -16.15 14.80 33.78
N ALA A 86 -14.81 14.73 33.79
CA ALA A 86 -14.00 15.50 34.73
C ALA A 86 -14.17 17.01 34.54
N ARG A 87 -14.17 17.49 33.29
CA ARG A 87 -14.43 18.90 32.97
C ARG A 87 -15.83 19.35 33.43
N ALA A 88 -16.86 18.56 33.13
CA ALA A 88 -18.23 18.86 33.52
C ALA A 88 -18.37 18.93 35.05
N ASN A 89 -17.67 18.05 35.77
CA ASN A 89 -17.64 18.06 37.22
C ASN A 89 -17.01 19.35 37.77
N VAL A 90 -15.86 19.79 37.21
CA VAL A 90 -15.23 21.07 37.57
C VAL A 90 -16.18 22.25 37.32
N LEU A 91 -16.83 22.28 36.16
CA LEU A 91 -17.80 23.34 35.83
C LEU A 91 -19.01 23.37 36.77
N ALA A 92 -19.49 22.20 37.22
CA ALA A 92 -20.58 22.10 38.18
C ALA A 92 -20.18 22.62 39.57
N LEU A 93 -18.98 22.28 40.04
CA LEU A 93 -18.45 22.80 41.31
C LEU A 93 -18.31 24.32 41.27
N ARG A 94 -17.88 24.88 40.14
CA ARG A 94 -17.81 26.33 39.89
C ARG A 94 -19.16 27.02 39.93
N SER A 95 -20.14 26.49 39.21
CA SER A 95 -21.48 27.10 39.14
C SER A 95 -22.20 27.09 40.49
N GLN A 96 -21.86 26.12 41.36
CA GLN A 96 -22.37 26.02 42.73
C GLN A 96 -21.58 26.89 43.73
N GLY A 97 -20.50 27.54 43.31
CA GLY A 97 -19.65 28.35 44.18
C GLY A 97 -18.82 27.53 45.19
N LEU A 98 -18.60 26.25 44.90
CA LEU A 98 -17.86 25.33 45.77
C LEU A 98 -16.35 25.34 45.50
N GLU A 99 -15.92 25.90 44.37
CA GLU A 99 -14.51 26.03 44.04
C GLU A 99 -13.82 27.09 44.91
N GLN A 100 -12.78 26.68 45.64
CA GLN A 100 -12.00 27.57 46.50
C GLN A 100 -10.57 27.75 45.97
N GLY A 101 -10.21 28.97 45.62
CA GLY A 101 -8.86 29.33 45.17
C GLY A 101 -8.74 29.50 43.65
N ARG A 102 -7.51 29.52 43.15
CA ARG A 102 -7.20 29.57 41.71
C ARG A 102 -6.38 28.35 41.31
N TYR A 103 -6.74 27.75 40.19
CA TYR A 103 -6.11 26.53 39.67
C TYR A 103 -5.83 26.71 38.18
N ASP A 104 -4.79 27.46 37.84
CA ASP A 104 -4.51 27.91 36.46
C ASP A 104 -4.43 26.77 35.44
N ARG A 105 -3.94 25.58 35.84
CA ARG A 105 -3.87 24.39 34.97
C ARG A 105 -5.24 23.75 34.76
N VAL A 106 -6.06 23.70 35.80
CA VAL A 106 -7.46 23.25 35.71
C VAL A 106 -8.27 24.23 34.87
N ASP A 107 -8.05 25.54 35.04
CA ASP A 107 -8.65 26.58 34.21
C ASP A 107 -8.29 26.43 32.73
N SER A 108 -7.02 26.17 32.44
CA SER A 108 -6.56 25.93 31.07
C SER A 108 -7.20 24.68 30.49
N PHE A 109 -7.27 23.58 31.24
CA PHE A 109 -7.98 22.39 30.81
C PHE A 109 -9.46 22.65 30.50
N VAL A 110 -10.21 23.29 31.41
CA VAL A 110 -11.64 23.58 31.19
C VAL A 110 -11.87 24.44 29.95
N ARG A 111 -10.98 25.40 29.71
CA ARG A 111 -11.03 26.32 28.56
C ARG A 111 -10.66 25.62 27.25
N ASP A 112 -9.57 24.86 27.24
CA ASP A 112 -8.95 24.37 26.00
C ASP A 112 -9.51 23.00 25.57
N TYR A 113 -10.04 22.22 26.52
CA TYR A 113 -10.56 20.87 26.26
C TYR A 113 -11.62 20.76 25.15
N PRO A 114 -12.57 21.70 24.96
CA PRO A 114 -13.49 21.62 23.84
C PRO A 114 -12.79 21.55 22.46
N GLY A 115 -11.69 22.28 22.29
CA GLY A 115 -10.85 22.20 21.09
C GLY A 115 -10.13 20.85 20.99
N ILE A 116 -9.44 20.46 22.06
CA ILE A 116 -8.75 19.16 22.16
C ILE A 116 -9.68 18.00 21.80
N ARG A 117 -10.90 18.00 22.36
CA ARG A 117 -11.92 16.98 22.08
C ARG A 117 -12.33 17.02 20.62
N SER A 118 -12.57 18.19 20.05
CA SER A 118 -12.97 18.33 18.65
C SER A 118 -11.93 17.71 17.71
N ASP A 119 -10.66 18.05 17.90
CA ASP A 119 -9.59 17.66 16.98
C ASP A 119 -9.28 16.17 17.09
N ILE A 120 -9.14 15.64 18.32
CA ILE A 120 -8.96 14.20 18.54
C ILE A 120 -10.17 13.44 18.01
N SER A 121 -11.40 13.94 18.20
CA SER A 121 -12.60 13.26 17.67
C SER A 121 -12.60 13.24 16.14
N SER A 122 -12.22 14.35 15.50
CA SER A 122 -12.09 14.44 14.04
C SER A 122 -11.06 13.45 13.50
N MET A 123 -9.91 13.35 14.16
CA MET A 123 -8.89 12.35 13.85
C MET A 123 -9.44 10.92 13.97
N LEU A 124 -10.13 10.60 15.07
CA LEU A 124 -10.73 9.27 15.28
C LEU A 124 -11.81 8.95 14.25
N ASP A 125 -12.62 9.93 13.86
CA ASP A 125 -13.66 9.76 12.84
C ASP A 125 -13.06 9.50 11.45
N ALA A 126 -11.96 10.18 11.11
CA ALA A 126 -11.23 9.94 9.87
C ALA A 126 -10.59 8.54 9.83
N ILE A 127 -10.07 8.04 10.96
CA ILE A 127 -9.57 6.67 11.12
C ILE A 127 -10.72 5.67 10.96
N ASP A 128 -11.86 5.88 11.64
CA ASP A 128 -13.02 4.99 11.60
C ASP A 128 -13.64 4.91 10.18
N ALA A 129 -13.78 6.06 9.51
CA ALA A 129 -14.28 6.17 8.14
C ALA A 129 -13.41 5.41 7.12
N ASN A 130 -12.11 5.27 7.39
CA ASN A 130 -11.16 4.60 6.51
C ASN A 130 -10.75 3.19 6.96
N ARG A 131 -11.31 2.67 8.05
CA ARG A 131 -10.95 1.35 8.59
C ARG A 131 -11.08 0.24 7.56
N ASP A 132 -12.15 0.24 6.76
CA ASP A 132 -12.37 -0.81 5.76
C ASP A 132 -11.41 -0.67 4.58
N ASN A 133 -10.98 0.55 4.24
CA ASN A 133 -9.92 0.78 3.26
C ASN A 133 -8.57 0.27 3.77
N TYR A 134 -8.26 0.55 5.04
CA TYR A 134 -7.07 0.05 5.71
C TYR A 134 -7.03 -1.49 5.71
N ARG A 135 -8.12 -2.16 6.10
CA ARG A 135 -8.22 -3.64 6.09
C ARG A 135 -7.95 -4.24 4.71
N ARG A 136 -8.53 -3.67 3.65
CA ARG A 136 -8.29 -4.14 2.28
C ARG A 136 -6.83 -4.06 1.85
N LEU A 137 -6.06 -3.12 2.39
CA LEU A 137 -4.62 -3.04 2.15
C LEU A 137 -3.83 -3.99 3.06
N ALA A 138 -4.23 -4.14 4.33
CA ALA A 138 -3.60 -5.05 5.27
C ALA A 138 -3.81 -6.53 4.91
N ASP A 139 -4.92 -6.86 4.24
CA ASP A 139 -5.24 -8.22 3.76
C ASP A 139 -4.44 -8.62 2.50
N LEU A 140 -3.68 -7.69 1.90
CA LEU A 140 -2.84 -8.01 0.76
C LEU A 140 -1.65 -8.88 1.17
N PRO A 141 -1.08 -9.65 0.22
CA PRO A 141 0.29 -10.12 0.36
C PRO A 141 1.23 -8.95 0.70
N PRO A 142 2.34 -9.20 1.42
CA PRO A 142 3.30 -8.18 1.83
C PRO A 142 3.57 -7.15 0.73
N ILE A 143 3.20 -5.88 0.98
CA ILE A 143 3.25 -4.82 -0.03
C ILE A 143 4.69 -4.62 -0.52
N GLY A 144 5.67 -4.77 0.37
CA GLY A 144 7.11 -4.76 0.09
C GLY A 144 7.58 -5.88 -0.84
N ALA A 145 6.81 -6.96 -1.01
CA ALA A 145 7.12 -8.02 -1.97
C ALA A 145 6.67 -7.69 -3.41
N LEU A 146 5.72 -6.75 -3.59
CA LEU A 146 5.19 -6.41 -4.91
C LEU A 146 6.30 -5.98 -5.91
N PRO A 147 7.23 -5.07 -5.58
CA PRO A 147 8.28 -4.67 -6.52
C PRO A 147 9.19 -5.85 -6.90
N TRP A 148 9.41 -6.80 -5.99
CA TRP A 148 10.18 -8.02 -6.25
C TRP A 148 9.46 -8.98 -7.21
N LEU A 149 8.15 -9.13 -7.08
CA LEU A 149 7.35 -9.95 -8.00
C LEU A 149 7.45 -9.42 -9.45
N LEU A 150 7.39 -8.09 -9.63
CA LEU A 150 7.60 -7.48 -10.95
C LEU A 150 9.02 -7.72 -11.46
N ALA A 151 10.04 -7.45 -10.64
CA ALA A 151 11.43 -7.59 -11.05
C ALA A 151 11.80 -9.04 -11.39
N LEU A 152 11.37 -10.02 -10.59
CA LEU A 152 11.63 -11.44 -10.82
C LEU A 152 10.96 -11.92 -12.11
N ALA A 153 9.69 -11.56 -12.32
CA ALA A 153 9.01 -11.84 -13.58
C ALA A 153 9.76 -11.19 -14.76
N GLY A 154 10.20 -9.94 -14.61
CA GLY A 154 11.00 -9.24 -15.60
C GLY A 154 12.32 -9.96 -15.95
N VAL A 155 13.03 -10.49 -14.95
CA VAL A 155 14.25 -11.28 -15.16
C VAL A 155 13.95 -12.58 -15.92
N ILE A 156 12.91 -13.31 -15.52
CA ILE A 156 12.49 -14.54 -16.20
C ILE A 156 12.14 -14.26 -17.66
N LEU A 157 11.37 -13.20 -17.92
CA LEU A 157 10.97 -12.80 -19.25
C LEU A 157 12.15 -12.34 -20.09
N THR A 158 13.06 -11.53 -19.54
CA THR A 158 14.26 -11.09 -20.24
C THR A 158 15.12 -12.28 -20.63
N GLY A 159 15.35 -13.23 -19.71
CA GLY A 159 16.07 -14.47 -19.99
C GLY A 159 15.40 -15.30 -21.08
N ALA A 160 14.11 -15.61 -20.93
CA ALA A 160 13.33 -16.37 -21.91
C ALA A 160 13.32 -15.70 -23.29
N GLY A 161 13.20 -14.37 -23.32
CA GLY A 161 13.29 -13.57 -24.54
C GLY A 161 14.65 -13.66 -25.22
N VAL A 162 15.75 -13.44 -24.49
CA VAL A 162 17.12 -13.48 -25.04
C VAL A 162 17.47 -14.88 -25.54
N PHE A 163 17.25 -15.93 -24.74
CA PHE A 163 17.57 -17.30 -25.14
C PHE A 163 16.64 -17.80 -26.26
N GLY A 164 15.37 -17.42 -26.23
CA GLY A 164 14.41 -17.67 -27.30
C GLY A 164 14.81 -17.01 -28.62
N PHE A 165 15.23 -15.74 -28.57
CA PHE A 165 15.73 -15.00 -29.73
C PHE A 165 16.97 -15.65 -30.33
N ARG A 166 17.97 -16.00 -29.50
CA ARG A 166 19.20 -16.69 -29.93
C ARG A 166 18.91 -18.05 -30.55
N ARG A 167 17.99 -18.82 -29.95
CA ARG A 167 17.62 -20.15 -30.48
C ARG A 167 16.81 -20.06 -31.78
N ALA A 168 15.96 -19.05 -31.93
CA ALA A 168 15.27 -18.76 -33.18
C ALA A 168 16.25 -18.31 -34.28
N ALA A 169 17.31 -17.58 -33.92
CA ALA A 169 18.38 -17.22 -34.85
C ALA A 169 19.17 -18.45 -35.33
N ALA A 170 19.35 -19.44 -34.47
CA ALA A 170 19.99 -20.73 -34.80
C ALA A 170 19.03 -21.77 -35.45
N GLY A 171 17.83 -21.39 -35.87
CA GLY A 171 16.86 -22.29 -36.54
C GLY A 171 16.11 -23.26 -35.61
N GLY A 172 16.38 -23.25 -34.30
CA GLY A 172 15.76 -24.17 -33.33
C GLY A 172 14.30 -23.83 -33.00
N ARG A 173 13.53 -24.82 -32.51
CA ARG A 173 12.18 -24.61 -31.97
C ARG A 173 12.29 -23.91 -30.61
N GLY A 174 11.82 -22.66 -30.52
CA GLY A 174 11.81 -21.86 -29.28
C GLY A 174 10.67 -22.19 -28.32
N VAL A 175 10.09 -23.40 -28.41
CA VAL A 175 8.88 -23.79 -27.66
C VAL A 175 9.10 -23.70 -26.15
N VAL A 176 10.22 -24.23 -25.64
CA VAL A 176 10.54 -24.18 -24.20
C VAL A 176 10.53 -22.74 -23.67
N TRP A 177 11.21 -21.82 -24.36
CA TRP A 177 11.30 -20.42 -23.93
C TRP A 177 9.97 -19.68 -24.03
N ARG A 178 9.12 -20.03 -25.00
CA ARG A 178 7.75 -19.51 -25.08
C ARG A 178 6.87 -20.03 -23.96
N SER A 179 6.99 -21.31 -23.61
CA SER A 179 6.25 -21.88 -22.48
C SER A 179 6.65 -21.22 -21.16
N ILE A 180 7.95 -20.98 -20.94
CA ILE A 180 8.44 -20.25 -19.76
C ILE A 180 7.86 -18.83 -19.74
N ALA A 181 7.91 -18.10 -20.86
CA ALA A 181 7.35 -16.74 -20.93
C ALA A 181 5.83 -16.73 -20.71
N ALA A 182 5.10 -17.70 -21.27
CA ALA A 182 3.67 -17.84 -21.09
C ALA A 182 3.29 -18.17 -19.64
N LEU A 183 4.05 -19.04 -18.96
CA LEU A 183 3.84 -19.34 -17.55
C LEU A 183 4.11 -18.13 -16.65
N ALA A 184 5.19 -17.38 -16.90
CA ALA A 184 5.46 -16.14 -16.17
C ALA A 184 4.35 -15.10 -16.40
N ALA A 185 3.85 -14.96 -17.64
CA ALA A 185 2.73 -14.10 -17.97
C ALA A 185 1.43 -14.50 -17.27
N LEU A 186 1.11 -15.80 -17.24
CA LEU A 186 -0.04 -16.32 -16.49
C LEU A 186 0.10 -16.04 -14.99
N GLY A 187 1.31 -16.14 -14.42
CA GLY A 187 1.57 -15.76 -13.04
C GLY A 187 1.27 -14.28 -12.77
N LEU A 188 1.73 -13.37 -13.63
CA LEU A 188 1.42 -11.93 -13.51
C LEU A 188 -0.09 -11.65 -13.58
N ILE A 189 -0.79 -12.29 -14.53
CA ILE A 189 -2.24 -12.16 -14.66
C ILE A 189 -2.95 -12.69 -13.41
N ALA A 190 -2.55 -13.88 -12.93
CA ALA A 190 -3.13 -14.51 -11.76
C ALA A 190 -2.94 -13.67 -10.50
N ILE A 191 -1.73 -13.14 -10.26
CA ILE A 191 -1.47 -12.23 -9.13
C ILE A 191 -2.37 -10.99 -9.19
N SER A 192 -2.56 -10.42 -10.38
CA SER A 192 -3.43 -9.24 -10.51
C SER A 192 -4.90 -9.52 -10.20
N LEU A 193 -5.42 -10.68 -10.63
CA LEU A 193 -6.85 -11.00 -10.51
C LEU A 193 -7.20 -11.68 -9.18
N ALA A 194 -6.35 -12.59 -8.71
CA ALA A 194 -6.57 -13.35 -7.49
C ALA A 194 -5.88 -12.74 -6.27
N GLY A 195 -4.85 -11.90 -6.44
CA GLY A 195 -4.09 -11.30 -5.35
C GLY A 195 -4.69 -10.02 -4.77
N GLY A 196 -5.93 -9.67 -5.12
CA GLY A 196 -6.64 -8.52 -4.51
C GLY A 196 -6.15 -7.13 -4.92
N LEU A 197 -5.19 -7.01 -5.85
CA LEU A 197 -4.53 -5.75 -6.21
C LEU A 197 -5.51 -4.67 -6.71
N PHE A 198 -6.60 -5.05 -7.38
CA PHE A 198 -7.64 -4.10 -7.80
C PHE A 198 -8.51 -3.59 -6.64
N SER A 199 -8.74 -4.43 -5.61
CA SER A 199 -9.46 -4.01 -4.41
C SER A 199 -8.60 -3.00 -3.62
N ALA A 200 -7.34 -3.34 -3.40
CA ALA A 200 -6.36 -2.46 -2.76
C ALA A 200 -6.15 -1.14 -3.50
N ALA A 201 -6.09 -1.19 -4.84
CA ALA A 201 -6.03 -0.01 -5.69
C ALA A 201 -7.15 1.00 -5.41
N SER A 202 -8.37 0.52 -5.19
CA SER A 202 -9.53 1.36 -4.88
C SER A 202 -9.51 1.94 -3.46
N ALA A 203 -8.83 1.27 -2.53
CA ALA A 203 -8.77 1.64 -1.12
C ALA A 203 -7.62 2.61 -0.78
N GLY A 204 -6.49 2.53 -1.49
CA GLY A 204 -5.27 3.28 -1.16
C GLY A 204 -5.42 4.80 -1.23
N ARG A 205 -6.11 5.32 -2.23
CA ARG A 205 -6.26 6.78 -2.40
C ARG A 205 -7.16 7.42 -1.34
N PRO A 206 -8.38 6.92 -1.07
CA PRO A 206 -9.19 7.42 0.05
C PRO A 206 -8.45 7.35 1.38
N LEU A 207 -7.68 6.28 1.61
CA LEU A 207 -6.88 6.14 2.82
C LEU A 207 -5.83 7.26 2.94
N ILE A 208 -5.03 7.49 1.89
CA ILE A 208 -4.02 8.57 1.91
C ILE A 208 -4.68 9.93 2.07
N GLU A 209 -5.76 10.21 1.35
CA GLU A 209 -6.47 11.50 1.46
C GLU A 209 -7.04 11.72 2.86
N GLY A 210 -7.58 10.68 3.50
CA GLY A 210 -8.12 10.75 4.86
C GLY A 210 -7.06 10.89 5.95
N PHE A 211 -5.90 10.24 5.79
CA PHE A 211 -4.82 10.28 6.78
C PHE A 211 -3.85 11.46 6.59
N ARG A 212 -3.82 12.09 5.41
CA ARG A 212 -2.95 13.25 5.12
C ARG A 212 -3.05 14.40 6.12
N PRO A 213 -4.24 14.86 6.55
CA PRO A 213 -4.30 15.94 7.54
C PRO A 213 -3.80 15.48 8.93
N ILE A 214 -3.84 14.18 9.21
CA ILE A 214 -3.55 13.59 10.53
C ILE A 214 -2.06 13.26 10.69
N LEU A 215 -1.44 12.71 9.65
CA LEU A 215 -0.05 12.24 9.66
C LEU A 215 0.90 13.35 9.19
N THR A 216 0.95 14.45 9.95
CA THR A 216 1.88 15.56 9.74
C THR A 216 2.67 15.85 11.00
N HIS A 217 3.85 16.46 10.86
CA HIS A 217 4.65 16.90 12.01
C HIS A 217 3.92 17.95 12.86
N ASP A 218 3.18 18.84 12.21
CA ASP A 218 2.44 19.90 12.88
C ASP A 218 1.31 19.31 13.73
N GLU A 219 0.51 18.42 13.15
CA GLU A 219 -0.59 17.73 13.86
C GLU A 219 -0.05 16.89 15.02
N VAL A 220 1.00 16.09 14.80
CA VAL A 220 1.61 15.28 15.87
C VAL A 220 2.10 16.18 17.01
N ARG A 221 2.71 17.33 16.69
CA ARG A 221 3.20 18.29 17.69
C ARG A 221 2.04 18.95 18.45
N GLU A 222 0.96 19.29 17.76
CA GLU A 222 -0.26 19.85 18.34
C GLU A 222 -0.91 18.85 19.31
N VAL A 223 -1.07 17.61 18.89
CA VAL A 223 -1.65 16.53 19.70
C VAL A 223 -0.74 16.16 20.88
N GLN A 224 0.59 16.23 20.74
CA GLN A 224 1.53 16.17 21.88
C GLN A 224 1.34 17.34 22.85
N GLY A 225 1.03 18.54 22.34
CA GLY A 225 0.69 19.71 23.15
C GLY A 225 -0.55 19.48 24.00
N TYR A 226 -1.56 18.80 23.45
CA TYR A 226 -2.76 18.42 24.21
C TYR A 226 -2.42 17.56 25.42
N PHE A 227 -1.51 16.60 25.26
CA PHE A 227 -1.05 15.77 26.36
C PHE A 227 -0.44 16.60 27.50
N VAL A 228 0.36 17.62 27.19
CA VAL A 228 0.96 18.51 28.21
C VAL A 228 -0.13 19.23 29.00
N THR A 229 -1.15 19.76 28.33
CA THR A 229 -2.29 20.42 28.98
C THR A 229 -3.06 19.46 29.88
N LEU A 230 -3.34 18.24 29.40
CA LEU A 230 -4.09 17.24 30.16
C LEU A 230 -3.31 16.74 31.39
N VAL A 231 -2.01 16.45 31.25
CA VAL A 231 -1.14 16.01 32.37
C VAL A 231 -1.00 17.09 33.42
N ALA A 232 -0.82 18.35 32.99
CA ALA A 232 -0.72 19.47 33.91
C ALA A 232 -2.01 19.62 34.74
N ALA A 233 -3.17 19.46 34.11
CA ALA A 233 -4.46 19.53 34.79
C ALA A 233 -4.71 18.35 35.73
N ASP A 234 -4.44 17.11 35.31
CA ASP A 234 -4.54 15.93 36.17
C ASP A 234 -3.67 16.08 37.43
N GLY A 235 -2.44 16.57 37.28
CA GLY A 235 -1.54 16.85 38.40
C GLY A 235 -2.12 17.83 39.41
N ASP A 236 -2.77 18.92 38.97
CA ASP A 236 -3.41 19.88 39.86
C ASP A 236 -4.74 19.37 40.45
N LEU A 237 -5.51 18.64 39.64
CA LEU A 237 -6.76 17.99 40.06
C LEU A 237 -6.51 17.03 41.23
N ASN A 238 -5.48 16.19 41.12
CA ASN A 238 -5.15 15.20 42.13
C ASN A 238 -4.42 15.82 43.34
N SER A 239 -3.43 16.68 43.11
CA SER A 239 -2.55 17.15 44.20
C SER A 239 -3.18 18.19 45.13
N ARG A 240 -4.08 19.05 44.64
CA ARG A 240 -4.60 20.19 45.43
C ARG A 240 -6.10 20.37 45.29
N TYR A 241 -6.64 20.32 44.07
CA TYR A 241 -8.03 20.65 43.78
C TYR A 241 -9.00 19.76 44.58
N THR A 242 -8.89 18.44 44.39
CA THR A 242 -9.77 17.46 45.02
C THR A 242 -9.69 17.51 46.54
N GLY A 243 -8.48 17.70 47.08
CA GLY A 243 -8.25 17.85 48.53
C GLY A 243 -8.92 19.10 49.11
N ALA A 244 -8.80 20.24 48.42
CA ALA A 244 -9.41 21.50 48.85
C ALA A 244 -10.94 21.43 48.83
N ILE A 245 -11.53 20.89 47.76
CA ILE A 245 -12.98 20.72 47.67
C ILE A 245 -13.49 19.80 48.78
N ARG A 246 -12.85 18.64 49.00
CA ARG A 246 -13.30 17.69 50.02
C ARG A 246 -13.16 18.23 51.44
N ALA A 247 -12.15 19.06 51.71
CA ALA A 247 -11.97 19.69 53.02
C ALA A 247 -13.06 20.73 53.33
N ALA A 248 -13.51 21.49 52.33
CA ALA A 248 -14.56 22.49 52.49
C ALA A 248 -15.99 21.90 52.36
N HIS A 249 -16.16 20.91 51.48
CA HIS A 249 -17.43 20.35 51.05
C HIS A 249 -17.30 18.82 50.95
N PRO A 250 -17.39 18.09 52.08
CA PRO A 250 -17.20 16.63 52.11
C PRO A 250 -18.17 15.85 51.22
N ASP A 251 -19.38 16.38 51.01
CA ASP A 251 -20.46 15.76 50.24
C ASP A 251 -20.46 16.16 48.75
N ALA A 252 -19.47 16.93 48.28
CA ALA A 252 -19.39 17.35 46.90
C ALA A 252 -19.20 16.15 45.95
N ASP A 253 -19.94 16.14 44.85
CA ASP A 253 -19.76 15.14 43.80
C ASP A 253 -18.42 15.35 43.09
N LEU A 254 -17.56 14.32 43.14
CA LEU A 254 -16.23 14.30 42.53
C LEU A 254 -16.07 13.09 41.59
N ALA A 255 -17.18 12.44 41.20
CA ALA A 255 -17.15 11.18 40.46
C ALA A 255 -16.43 11.31 39.11
N GLY A 256 -16.59 12.44 38.40
CA GLY A 256 -15.93 12.68 37.13
C GLY A 256 -14.41 12.79 37.26
N ILE A 257 -13.95 13.51 38.29
CA ILE A 257 -12.51 13.67 38.58
C ILE A 257 -11.91 12.33 39.04
N ALA A 258 -12.63 11.59 39.90
CA ALA A 258 -12.19 10.27 40.36
C ALA A 258 -12.12 9.23 39.21
N ALA A 259 -13.06 9.29 38.26
CA ALA A 259 -13.04 8.43 37.08
C ALA A 259 -11.83 8.74 36.18
N LEU A 260 -11.47 10.03 36.05
CA LEU A 260 -10.25 10.44 35.34
C LEU A 260 -9.01 9.90 36.03
N GLU A 261 -8.87 10.10 37.35
CA GLU A 261 -7.73 9.61 38.13
C GLU A 261 -7.55 8.09 37.96
N ALA A 262 -8.63 7.32 38.07
CA ALA A 262 -8.60 5.86 37.95
C ALA A 262 -8.20 5.38 36.54
N ARG A 263 -8.54 6.15 35.49
CA ARG A 263 -8.27 5.80 34.09
C ARG A 263 -7.07 6.52 33.49
N TRP A 264 -6.43 7.40 34.25
CA TRP A 264 -5.38 8.28 33.75
C TRP A 264 -4.23 7.50 33.12
N GLN A 265 -3.61 6.60 33.89
CA GLN A 265 -2.46 5.79 33.43
C GLN A 265 -2.74 4.97 32.14
N PRO A 266 -3.80 4.15 32.06
CA PRO A 266 -4.08 3.41 30.83
C PRO A 266 -4.41 4.32 29.64
N MET A 267 -5.10 5.45 29.87
CA MET A 267 -5.41 6.44 28.83
C MET A 267 -4.15 7.09 28.27
N THR A 268 -3.26 7.57 29.15
CA THR A 268 -2.01 8.23 28.75
C THR A 268 -1.07 7.27 28.03
N SER A 269 -0.99 6.02 28.49
CA SER A 269 -0.18 4.99 27.83
C SER A 269 -0.67 4.71 26.41
N ARG A 270 -1.99 4.60 26.22
CA ARG A 270 -2.59 4.32 24.91
C ARG A 270 -2.38 5.49 23.95
N PHE A 271 -2.61 6.71 24.44
CA PHE A 271 -2.41 7.94 23.68
C PHE A 271 -0.94 8.11 23.27
N ALA A 272 0.00 7.95 24.20
CA ALA A 272 1.43 8.04 23.90
C ALA A 272 1.87 7.00 22.86
N ALA A 273 1.31 5.78 22.92
CA ALA A 273 1.61 4.74 21.94
C ALA A 273 1.11 5.12 20.53
N LEU A 274 -0.11 5.64 20.41
CA LEU A 274 -0.64 6.12 19.12
C LEU A 274 0.20 7.26 18.55
N ILE A 275 0.52 8.26 19.36
CA ILE A 275 1.30 9.43 18.95
C ILE A 275 2.73 9.05 18.57
N GLY A 276 3.35 8.12 19.31
CA GLY A 276 4.64 7.54 18.93
C GLY A 276 4.55 6.87 17.57
N THR A 277 3.54 6.03 17.35
CA THR A 277 3.32 5.38 16.05
C THR A 277 3.06 6.40 14.92
N MET A 278 2.31 7.47 15.18
CA MET A 278 2.12 8.55 14.20
C MET A 278 3.44 9.21 13.85
N ASN A 279 4.21 9.64 14.85
CA ASN A 279 5.50 10.30 14.68
C ASN A 279 6.50 9.44 13.89
N ASP A 280 6.62 8.16 14.24
CA ASP A 280 7.58 7.24 13.62
C ASP A 280 7.22 6.89 12.17
N ASN A 281 6.00 7.19 11.74
CA ASN A 281 5.49 6.84 10.41
C ASN A 281 5.17 8.04 9.51
N ILE A 282 5.47 9.28 9.91
CA ILE A 282 5.31 10.46 9.02
C ILE A 282 6.13 10.26 7.74
N ASP A 283 7.42 9.94 7.87
CA ASP A 283 8.30 9.70 6.72
C ASP A 283 7.85 8.50 5.86
N ASN A 284 7.26 7.48 6.50
CA ASN A 284 6.72 6.33 5.80
C ASN A 284 5.48 6.71 4.99
N PHE A 285 4.59 7.51 5.58
CA PHE A 285 3.41 8.05 4.91
C PHE A 285 3.79 8.93 3.72
N ASP A 286 4.76 9.84 3.89
CA ASP A 286 5.27 10.69 2.82
C ASP A 286 5.90 9.89 1.69
N ALA A 287 6.63 8.81 2.00
CA ALA A 287 7.20 7.92 0.99
C ALA A 287 6.11 7.23 0.15
N VAL A 288 5.00 6.84 0.78
CA VAL A 288 3.84 6.22 0.11
C VAL A 288 3.08 7.26 -0.72
N ALA A 289 2.86 8.46 -0.20
CA ALA A 289 2.23 9.55 -0.92
C ALA A 289 3.07 9.97 -2.15
N ALA A 290 4.39 10.04 -2.01
CA ALA A 290 5.31 10.34 -3.11
C ALA A 290 5.26 9.30 -4.22
N LEU A 291 4.92 8.02 -3.92
CA LEU A 291 4.74 7.00 -4.95
C LEU A 291 3.52 7.30 -5.83
N ASP A 292 2.43 7.73 -5.22
CA ASP A 292 1.22 8.15 -5.94
C ASP A 292 1.52 9.35 -6.84
N GLU A 293 2.30 10.31 -6.35
CA GLU A 293 2.66 11.51 -7.10
C GLU A 293 3.64 11.25 -8.24
N ALA A 294 4.65 10.41 -8.04
CA ALA A 294 5.65 10.08 -9.07
C ALA A 294 5.02 9.43 -10.30
N THR A 295 3.85 8.82 -10.14
CA THR A 295 3.13 8.13 -11.22
C THR A 295 2.09 9.01 -11.90
N LYS A 296 1.57 10.07 -11.24
CA LYS A 296 0.60 11.04 -11.82
C LYS A 296 0.95 11.54 -13.23
N PRO A 297 2.20 11.91 -13.58
CA PRO A 297 2.54 12.39 -14.93
C PRO A 297 2.22 11.41 -16.05
N LEU A 298 2.16 10.11 -15.75
CA LEU A 298 1.82 9.04 -16.69
C LEU A 298 0.31 8.92 -16.92
N ARG A 299 -0.52 9.82 -16.36
CA ARG A 299 -1.99 9.72 -16.28
C ARG A 299 -2.50 8.45 -15.58
N PHE A 300 -1.62 7.78 -14.83
CA PHE A 300 -1.89 6.60 -14.02
C PHE A 300 -1.37 6.86 -12.61
N THR A 301 -2.20 6.75 -11.58
CA THR A 301 -1.70 6.78 -10.20
C THR A 301 -1.26 5.39 -9.75
N ALA A 302 -0.24 5.28 -8.90
CA ALA A 302 0.33 4.01 -8.43
C ALA A 302 -0.74 3.11 -7.82
N PHE A 303 -1.65 3.70 -7.04
CA PHE A 303 -2.78 2.98 -6.47
C PHE A 303 -3.79 2.55 -7.54
N ARG A 304 -4.24 3.44 -8.44
CA ARG A 304 -5.20 3.06 -9.51
C ARG A 304 -4.62 2.07 -10.52
N GLY A 305 -3.30 2.09 -10.71
CA GLY A 305 -2.55 1.25 -11.64
C GLY A 305 -2.06 -0.06 -11.06
N LEU A 306 -2.22 -0.30 -9.75
CA LEU A 306 -1.55 -1.39 -9.03
C LEU A 306 -1.86 -2.77 -9.63
N GLY A 307 -3.11 -3.06 -9.97
CA GLY A 307 -3.47 -4.28 -10.73
C GLY A 307 -2.99 -4.24 -12.20
N TRP A 308 -3.12 -3.09 -12.86
CA TRP A 308 -2.74 -2.94 -14.27
C TRP A 308 -1.23 -3.13 -14.52
N PHE A 309 -0.37 -2.81 -13.54
CA PHE A 309 1.08 -3.03 -13.63
C PHE A 309 1.48 -4.49 -13.78
N TYR A 310 0.62 -5.42 -13.38
CA TYR A 310 0.84 -6.87 -13.56
C TYR A 310 0.03 -7.40 -14.74
N LEU A 311 -1.24 -6.98 -14.83
CA LEU A 311 -2.16 -7.50 -15.84
C LEU A 311 -1.73 -7.15 -17.27
N ALA A 312 -1.45 -5.87 -17.56
CA ALA A 312 -1.13 -5.41 -18.91
C ALA A 312 0.13 -6.10 -19.49
N PRO A 313 1.28 -6.12 -18.79
CA PRO A 313 2.47 -6.81 -19.31
C PRO A 313 2.25 -8.32 -19.40
N GLY A 314 1.50 -8.93 -18.46
CA GLY A 314 1.13 -10.35 -18.54
C GLY A 314 0.35 -10.67 -19.82
N VAL A 315 -0.68 -9.89 -20.15
CA VAL A 315 -1.49 -10.08 -21.37
C VAL A 315 -0.63 -9.88 -22.63
N VAL A 316 0.21 -8.84 -22.68
CA VAL A 316 1.09 -8.58 -23.84
C VAL A 316 2.06 -9.73 -24.07
N VAL A 317 2.71 -10.22 -23.02
CA VAL A 317 3.67 -11.34 -23.10
C VAL A 317 2.96 -12.62 -23.50
N PHE A 318 1.79 -12.92 -22.92
CA PHE A 318 1.01 -14.10 -23.27
C PHE A 318 0.61 -14.08 -24.75
N ALA A 319 0.12 -12.93 -25.24
CA ALA A 319 -0.24 -12.74 -26.64
C ALA A 319 0.99 -12.89 -27.58
N ALA A 320 2.14 -12.33 -27.21
CA ALA A 320 3.38 -12.48 -27.97
C ALA A 320 3.84 -13.95 -28.01
N ALA A 321 3.80 -14.66 -26.88
CA ALA A 321 4.15 -16.07 -26.81
C ALA A 321 3.22 -16.94 -27.69
N ALA A 322 1.92 -16.67 -27.67
CA ALA A 322 0.92 -17.36 -28.49
C ALA A 322 1.04 -17.04 -29.99
N ALA A 323 1.25 -15.77 -30.36
CA ALA A 323 1.45 -15.35 -31.74
C ALA A 323 2.68 -16.01 -32.38
N GLY A 324 3.72 -16.28 -31.59
CA GLY A 324 4.88 -17.02 -32.07
C GLY A 324 4.58 -18.49 -32.44
N LEU A 325 3.55 -19.11 -31.86
CA LEU A 325 3.15 -20.50 -32.11
C LEU A 325 2.32 -20.68 -33.39
N ARG A 326 1.64 -19.63 -33.86
CA ARG A 326 0.92 -19.67 -35.12
C ARG A 326 1.91 -19.70 -36.28
N GLU A 327 2.02 -20.85 -36.95
CA GLU A 327 2.76 -20.94 -38.21
C GLU A 327 2.04 -20.11 -39.30
N PRO A 328 2.77 -19.32 -40.12
CA PRO A 328 2.21 -18.75 -41.33
C PRO A 328 2.03 -19.88 -42.35
N GLY A 329 0.92 -20.60 -42.23
CA GLY A 329 0.70 -21.82 -42.99
C GLY A 329 -0.75 -22.26 -42.91
N LYS A 330 -1.68 -21.37 -43.26
CA LYS A 330 -3.07 -21.66 -43.68
C LYS A 330 -3.79 -20.36 -44.07
N GLU A 331 -3.35 -19.76 -45.17
CA GLU A 331 -4.24 -18.89 -45.95
C GLU A 331 -4.13 -19.26 -47.44
N ARG A 332 -5.26 -19.77 -47.94
CA ARG A 332 -5.69 -19.89 -49.34
C ARG A 332 -4.99 -20.93 -50.23
N GLN A 333 -5.52 -22.15 -50.20
CA GLN A 333 -5.96 -22.81 -51.43
C GLN A 333 -7.48 -22.73 -51.49
#